data_AF-A0A0H2SD23-F1
#
_entry.id   AF-A0A0H2SD23-F1
#
_cell.length_a   1.000
_cell.length_b   1.000
_cell.length_c   1.000
_cell.angle_alpha   90.00
_cell.angle_beta   90.00
_cell.angle_gamma   90.00
#
_symmetry.space_group_name_H-M   'P 1'
#
loop_
_entity.id
_entity.type
_entity.pdbx_description
1 polymer ?
#
loop_
_entity_poly.entity_id
_entity_poly.type
_entity_poly.pdbx_seq_one_letter_code
_entity_poly.pdbx_strand_id
1 'polypeptide(L)'
;MIIEKYHIFNVLEHLVEDITNEMFSMPNVDMCICDRCRADVIALALNHLHPKYVVTEKGRIFSELETYTFQIRAEVLSEVLKAMEKVKERPSHPKEESIYKEKLIDLDKLEEHFNNLQKKND
;
A
#
# COMPACT_ATOMS: atom_id res chain seq x y z
N MET A 1 -27.21 -21.15 -20.23
CA MET A 1 -26.30 -20.27 -19.45
C MET A 1 -26.45 -18.86 -20.00
N ILE A 2 -27.07 -17.97 -19.23
CA ILE A 2 -27.19 -16.56 -19.63
C ILE A 2 -25.90 -15.85 -19.20
N ILE A 3 -25.35 -15.10 -20.15
CA ILE A 3 -24.15 -14.27 -20.13
C ILE A 3 -24.22 -13.26 -18.98
N GLU A 4 -23.18 -13.17 -18.13
CA GLU A 4 -23.04 -12.11 -17.13
C GLU A 4 -23.02 -10.75 -17.83
N LYS A 5 -24.17 -10.05 -17.86
CA LYS A 5 -24.32 -8.81 -18.63
C LYS A 5 -23.94 -7.55 -17.83
N TYR A 6 -23.83 -7.65 -16.51
CA TYR A 6 -23.60 -6.51 -15.61
C TYR A 6 -22.77 -6.91 -14.38
N HIS A 7 -21.64 -6.24 -14.18
CA HIS A 7 -20.76 -6.39 -13.02
C HIS A 7 -20.75 -5.07 -12.22
N ILE A 8 -20.98 -5.16 -10.91
CA ILE A 8 -20.90 -4.01 -9.99
C ILE A 8 -19.48 -4.01 -9.41
N PHE A 9 -18.77 -2.89 -9.48
CA PHE A 9 -17.45 -2.74 -8.89
C PHE A 9 -17.19 -1.28 -8.51
N ASN A 10 -16.32 -1.05 -7.53
CA ASN A 10 -15.91 0.30 -7.16
C ASN A 10 -14.74 0.72 -8.06
N VAL A 11 -14.92 1.81 -8.82
CA VAL A 11 -13.89 2.29 -9.75
C VAL A 11 -12.58 2.67 -9.04
N LEU A 12 -12.66 3.02 -7.75
CA LEU A 12 -11.48 3.37 -6.95
C LEU A 12 -10.60 2.16 -6.61
N GLU A 13 -11.08 0.92 -6.73
CA GLU A 13 -10.29 -0.28 -6.42
C GLU A 13 -8.98 -0.31 -7.21
N HIS A 14 -9.04 -0.08 -8.51
CA HIS A 14 -7.85 -0.02 -9.37
C HIS A 14 -6.91 1.14 -9.00
N LEU A 15 -7.46 2.33 -8.73
CA LEU A 15 -6.63 3.48 -8.40
C LEU A 15 -5.93 3.33 -7.03
N VAL A 16 -6.62 2.75 -6.05
CA VAL A 16 -6.04 2.45 -4.73
C VAL A 16 -4.96 1.39 -4.88
N GLU A 17 -5.20 0.35 -5.66
CA GLU A 17 -4.22 -0.71 -5.94
C GLU A 17 -2.97 -0.14 -6.61
N ASP A 18 -3.13 0.66 -7.67
CA ASP A 18 -2.02 1.30 -8.40
C ASP A 18 -1.16 2.17 -7.47
N ILE A 19 -1.80 3.09 -6.72
CA ILE A 19 -1.08 3.97 -5.80
C ILE A 19 -0.40 3.16 -4.69
N THR A 20 -1.06 2.14 -4.14
CA THR A 20 -0.44 1.25 -3.14
C THR A 20 0.77 0.54 -3.73
N ASN A 21 0.68 0.06 -4.97
CA ASN A 21 1.77 -0.61 -5.66
C ASN A 21 2.96 0.33 -5.90
N GLU A 22 2.69 1.58 -6.29
CA GLU A 22 3.72 2.64 -6.41
C GLU A 22 4.41 2.88 -5.07
N MET A 23 3.65 3.05 -3.97
CA MET A 23 4.22 3.29 -2.64
C MET A 23 5.08 2.10 -2.16
N PHE A 24 4.61 0.87 -2.34
CA PHE A 24 5.37 -0.33 -1.98
C PHE A 24 6.60 -0.54 -2.87
N SER A 25 6.62 0.04 -4.07
CA SER A 25 7.76 0.00 -5.00
C SER A 25 8.85 1.01 -4.65
N MET A 26 8.58 1.99 -3.78
CA MET A 26 9.58 2.96 -3.34
C MET A 26 10.79 2.29 -2.64
N PRO A 27 12.03 2.71 -2.91
CA PRO A 27 13.23 2.15 -2.26
C PRO A 27 13.24 2.33 -0.75
N ASN A 28 12.63 3.43 -0.27
CA ASN A 28 12.59 3.84 1.13
C ASN A 28 11.28 3.46 1.85
N VAL A 29 10.50 2.51 1.30
CA VAL A 29 9.30 2.02 1.99
C VAL A 29 9.70 1.44 3.35
N ASP A 30 9.10 1.97 4.41
CA ASP A 30 9.45 1.64 5.79
C ASP A 30 8.31 0.86 6.46
N MET A 31 7.87 -0.23 5.84
CA MET A 31 6.87 -1.16 6.38
C MET A 31 7.04 -2.56 5.80
N CYS A 32 6.33 -3.54 6.34
CA CYS A 32 6.27 -4.88 5.76
C CYS A 32 5.64 -4.84 4.35
N ILE A 33 6.27 -5.50 3.38
CA ILE A 33 5.87 -5.51 1.96
C ILE A 33 5.20 -6.82 1.51
N CYS A 34 4.82 -7.69 2.45
CA CYS A 34 4.12 -8.94 2.13
C CYS A 34 2.73 -8.68 1.54
N ASP A 35 2.18 -9.67 0.85
CA ASP A 35 0.87 -9.56 0.20
C ASP A 35 -0.26 -9.27 1.20
N ARG A 36 -0.15 -9.76 2.44
CA ARG A 36 -1.12 -9.48 3.50
C ARG A 36 -1.13 -8.00 3.90
N CYS A 37 0.04 -7.41 4.17
CA CYS A 37 0.14 -5.99 4.49
C CYS A 37 -0.34 -5.11 3.32
N ARG A 38 -0.02 -5.49 2.07
CA ARG A 38 -0.53 -4.80 0.89
C ARG A 38 -2.06 -4.84 0.81
N ALA A 39 -2.65 -6.02 0.99
CA ALA A 39 -4.11 -6.20 0.99
C ALA A 39 -4.79 -5.42 2.12
N ASP A 40 -4.20 -5.41 3.33
CA ASP A 40 -4.69 -4.63 4.46
C ASP A 40 -4.69 -3.13 4.16
N VAL A 41 -3.62 -2.60 3.55
CA VAL A 41 -3.55 -1.20 3.15
C VAL A 41 -4.64 -0.85 2.14
N ILE A 42 -4.84 -1.67 1.11
CA ILE A 42 -5.87 -1.47 0.08
C ILE A 42 -7.27 -1.48 0.73
N ALA A 43 -7.57 -2.51 1.52
CA ALA A 43 -8.87 -2.64 2.19
C ALA A 43 -9.14 -1.47 3.14
N LEU A 44 -8.14 -1.08 3.93
CA LEU A 44 -8.27 0.02 4.89
C LEU A 44 -8.46 1.36 4.17
N ALA A 45 -7.71 1.64 3.10
CA ALA A 45 -7.89 2.84 2.31
C ALA A 45 -9.30 2.90 1.67
N LEU A 46 -9.75 1.82 1.03
CA LEU A 46 -11.08 1.74 0.40
C LEU A 46 -12.20 1.98 1.42
N ASN A 47 -12.07 1.47 2.64
CA ASN A 47 -13.06 1.66 3.71
C ASN A 47 -13.17 3.11 4.19
N HIS A 48 -12.16 3.95 3.95
CA HIS A 48 -12.17 5.38 4.33
C HIS A 48 -12.50 6.31 3.15
N LEU A 49 -12.55 5.79 1.93
CA LEU A 49 -12.95 6.53 0.74
C LEU A 49 -14.45 6.42 0.52
N HIS A 50 -15.06 7.47 -0.05
CA HIS A 50 -16.42 7.35 -0.54
C HIS A 50 -16.44 6.43 -1.77
N PRO A 51 -17.11 5.27 -1.73
CA PRO A 51 -17.04 4.31 -2.82
C PRO A 51 -17.77 4.85 -4.05
N LYS A 52 -17.22 4.55 -5.24
CA LYS A 52 -17.80 4.95 -6.52
C LYS A 52 -18.13 3.71 -7.32
N TYR A 53 -19.30 3.13 -7.03
CA TYR A 53 -19.78 1.94 -7.72
C TYR A 53 -20.36 2.28 -9.09
N VAL A 54 -19.99 1.51 -10.11
CA VAL A 54 -20.59 1.58 -11.44
C VAL A 54 -20.97 0.19 -11.93
N VAL A 55 -21.87 0.16 -12.92
CA VAL A 55 -22.41 -1.06 -13.52
C VAL A 55 -22.14 -1.01 -15.01
N THR A 56 -21.02 -1.60 -15.46
CA THR A 56 -20.59 -1.45 -16.87
C THR A 56 -19.88 -2.70 -17.40
N GLU A 57 -19.72 -2.76 -18.73
CA GLU A 57 -18.83 -3.69 -19.42
C GLU A 57 -17.37 -3.28 -19.16
N LYS A 58 -16.49 -4.23 -18.81
CA LYS A 58 -15.12 -3.97 -18.31
C LYS A 58 -14.35 -2.87 -19.06
N GLY A 59 -14.48 -2.79 -20.39
CA GLY A 59 -13.78 -1.80 -21.22
C GLY A 59 -14.16 -0.34 -20.96
N ARG A 60 -15.41 -0.06 -20.55
CA ARG A 60 -15.85 1.33 -20.26
C ARG A 60 -15.22 1.87 -18.98
N ILE A 61 -15.00 0.99 -18.01
CA ILE A 61 -14.35 1.30 -16.73
C ILE A 61 -12.99 1.94 -16.97
N PHE A 62 -12.13 1.26 -17.72
CA PHE A 62 -10.75 1.68 -17.94
C PHE A 62 -10.67 3.05 -18.61
N SER A 63 -11.56 3.34 -19.57
CA SER A 63 -11.66 4.68 -20.17
C SER A 63 -12.12 5.76 -19.18
N GLU A 64 -12.92 5.43 -18.17
CA GLU A 64 -13.28 6.36 -17.09
C GLU A 64 -12.14 6.54 -16.07
N LEU A 65 -11.34 5.50 -15.80
CA LEU A 65 -10.17 5.62 -14.92
C LEU A 65 -9.14 6.62 -15.45
N GLU A 66 -8.96 6.69 -16.78
CA GLU A 66 -8.07 7.66 -17.43
C GLU A 66 -8.49 9.13 -17.18
N THR A 67 -9.75 9.35 -16.75
CA THR A 67 -10.30 10.69 -16.49
C THR A 67 -10.19 11.13 -15.04
N TYR A 68 -9.51 10.38 -14.16
CA TYR A 68 -9.41 10.77 -12.77
C TYR A 68 -8.76 12.14 -12.59
N THR A 69 -9.50 13.02 -11.95
CA THR A 69 -9.01 14.35 -11.59
C THR A 69 -7.85 14.27 -10.61
N PHE A 70 -6.98 15.28 -10.65
CA PHE A 70 -5.89 15.44 -9.68
C PHE A 70 -6.38 15.35 -8.23
N GLN A 71 -7.56 15.89 -7.94
CA GLN A 71 -8.17 15.86 -6.61
C GLN A 71 -8.46 14.44 -6.13
N ILE A 72 -9.02 13.58 -7.00
CA ILE A 72 -9.31 12.18 -6.65
C ILE A 72 -8.01 11.43 -6.36
N ARG A 73 -6.97 11.63 -7.19
CA ARG A 73 -5.67 10.98 -6.95
C ARG A 73 -5.05 11.45 -5.63
N ALA A 74 -5.13 12.73 -5.31
CA ALA A 74 -4.62 13.28 -4.06
C ALA A 74 -5.36 12.72 -2.83
N GLU A 75 -6.69 12.60 -2.92
CA GLU A 75 -7.53 12.00 -1.88
C GLU A 75 -7.17 10.53 -1.64
N VAL A 76 -7.09 9.74 -2.72
CA VAL A 76 -6.71 8.31 -2.65
C VAL A 76 -5.31 8.16 -2.06
N LEU A 77 -4.33 8.94 -2.52
CA LEU A 77 -2.97 8.93 -1.99
C LEU A 77 -2.96 9.22 -0.48
N SER A 78 -3.74 10.21 -0.02
CA SER A 78 -3.84 10.53 1.40
C SER A 78 -4.35 9.34 2.23
N GLU A 79 -5.39 8.65 1.77
CA GLU A 79 -5.95 7.50 2.48
C GLU A 79 -5.03 6.28 2.42
N VAL A 80 -4.32 6.05 1.31
CA VAL A 80 -3.28 5.01 1.22
C VAL A 80 -2.17 5.26 2.24
N LEU A 81 -1.64 6.48 2.33
CA LEU A 81 -0.58 6.82 3.30
C LEU A 81 -1.04 6.63 4.74
N LYS A 82 -2.26 7.07 5.08
CA LYS A 82 -2.84 6.83 6.42
C LYS A 82 -3.01 5.34 6.72
N ALA A 83 -3.42 4.56 5.73
CA ALA A 83 -3.58 3.11 5.86
C ALA A 83 -2.22 2.42 6.07
N MET A 84 -1.19 2.83 5.33
CA MET A 84 0.18 2.33 5.49
C MET A 84 0.69 2.54 6.92
N GLU A 85 0.53 3.72 7.50
CA GLU A 85 0.94 3.99 8.89
C GLU A 85 0.22 3.05 9.88
N LYS A 86 -1.12 2.90 9.75
CA LYS A 86 -1.90 2.00 10.61
C LYS A 86 -1.47 0.54 10.50
N VAL A 87 -1.23 0.05 9.28
CA VAL A 87 -0.81 -1.35 9.03
C VAL A 87 0.63 -1.57 9.49
N LYS A 88 1.51 -0.59 9.32
CA LYS A 88 2.89 -0.61 9.82
C LYS A 88 2.94 -0.77 11.34
N GLU A 89 2.11 -0.02 12.06
CA GLU A 89 2.06 -0.07 13.53
C GLU A 89 1.52 -1.40 14.04
N ARG A 90 0.53 -1.98 13.35
CA ARG A 90 -0.15 -3.22 13.77
C ARG A 90 -0.47 -4.11 12.57
N PRO A 91 0.51 -4.84 12.03
CA PRO A 91 0.27 -5.77 10.92
C PRO A 91 -0.62 -6.93 11.38
N SER A 92 -1.44 -7.46 10.49
CA SER A 92 -2.33 -8.60 10.75
C SER A 92 -1.60 -9.97 10.64
N HIS A 93 -0.31 -9.99 10.96
CA HIS A 93 0.51 -11.21 11.01
C HIS A 93 1.58 -11.12 12.09
N PRO A 94 2.13 -12.27 12.53
CA PRO A 94 3.30 -12.32 13.42
C PRO A 94 4.52 -11.60 12.82
N LYS A 95 5.43 -11.11 13.67
CA LYS A 95 6.62 -10.36 13.23
C LYS A 95 7.57 -11.19 12.37
N GLU A 96 7.57 -12.50 12.60
CA GLU A 96 8.40 -13.50 11.93
C GLU A 96 8.01 -13.65 10.45
N GLU A 97 6.77 -13.32 10.10
CA GLU A 97 6.25 -13.33 8.72
C GLU A 97 6.49 -11.99 8.00
N SER A 98 7.08 -10.98 8.67
CA SER A 98 7.35 -9.68 8.04
C SER A 98 8.44 -9.78 6.98
N ILE A 99 8.16 -9.23 5.80
CA ILE A 99 9.10 -9.10 4.69
C ILE A 99 9.42 -7.63 4.50
N TYR A 100 10.70 -7.24 4.52
CA TYR A 100 11.14 -5.86 4.27
C TYR A 100 12.05 -5.82 3.06
N LYS A 101 12.12 -4.66 2.38
CA LYS A 101 13.15 -4.47 1.35
C LYS A 101 14.53 -4.47 1.99
N GLU A 102 15.47 -5.12 1.33
CA GLU A 102 16.89 -5.07 1.70
C GLU A 102 17.35 -3.61 1.67
N LYS A 103 17.69 -3.06 2.85
CA LYS A 103 18.39 -1.78 2.92
C LYS A 103 19.86 -2.08 2.61
N LEU A 104 20.45 -1.33 1.68
CA LEU A 104 21.91 -1.26 1.53
C LEU A 104 22.46 -0.68 2.83
N ILE A 105 22.87 -1.57 3.71
CA ILE A 105 23.41 -1.23 5.01
C ILE A 105 24.93 -1.19 4.88
N ASP A 106 25.51 -0.04 5.24
CA ASP A 106 26.95 0.09 5.46
C ASP A 106 27.29 -0.64 6.77
N LEU A 107 27.74 -1.91 6.63
CA LEU A 107 28.08 -2.78 7.74
C LEU A 107 29.16 -2.16 8.63
N ASP A 108 30.10 -1.43 8.04
CA ASP A 108 31.20 -0.79 8.77
C ASP A 108 30.67 0.28 9.75
N LYS A 109 29.68 1.09 9.32
CA LYS A 109 29.04 2.08 10.19
C LYS A 109 28.21 1.45 11.32
N LEU A 110 27.63 0.27 11.08
CA LEU A 110 26.86 -0.44 12.10
C LEU A 110 27.76 -1.08 13.15
N GLU A 111 28.87 -1.66 12.74
CA GLU A 111 29.89 -2.18 13.65
C GLU A 111 30.48 -1.07 14.53
N GLU A 112 30.79 0.10 13.95
CA GLU A 112 31.22 1.26 14.73
C GLU A 112 30.15 1.70 15.75
N HIS A 113 28.88 1.74 15.35
CA HIS A 113 27.80 2.12 16.25
C HIS A 113 27.65 1.15 17.43
N PHE A 114 27.69 -0.17 17.17
CA PHE A 114 27.63 -1.20 18.21
C PHE A 114 28.82 -1.14 19.16
N ASN A 115 30.03 -0.98 18.64
CA ASN A 115 31.26 -0.86 19.43
C ASN A 115 31.22 0.38 20.36
N ASN A 116 30.65 1.48 19.87
CA ASN A 116 30.50 2.71 20.66
C ASN A 116 29.43 2.58 21.76
N LEU A 117 28.39 1.76 21.56
CA LEU A 117 27.40 1.45 22.60
C LEU A 117 27.96 0.56 23.70
N GLN A 118 28.81 -0.41 23.37
CA GLN A 118 29.46 -1.27 24.36
C GLN A 118 30.44 -0.48 25.25
N LYS A 119 31.23 0.42 24.66
CA LYS A 119 32.15 1.30 25.39
C LYS A 119 31.48 2.32 26.33
N LYS A 120 30.17 2.52 26.23
CA LYS A 120 29.41 3.46 27.07
C LYS A 120 28.84 2.81 28.33
N ASN A 121 28.93 1.48 28.45
CA ASN A 121 28.42 0.71 29.57
C ASN A 121 29.55 0.19 30.51
N ASP A 122 30.80 0.54 30.22
CA ASP A 122 31.97 0.41 31.10
C ASP A 122 32.38 1.78 31.66
#